data_AF-A0A9P5HIK5-F1
#
_entry.id   AF-A0A9P5HIK5-F1
#
_cell.length_a   1.000
_cell.length_b   1.000
_cell.length_c   1.000
_cell.angle_alpha   90.00
_cell.angle_beta   90.00
_cell.angle_gamma   90.00
#
_symmetry.space_group_name_H-M   'P 1'
#
loop_
_entity.id
_entity.type
_entity.pdbx_description
1 polymer ?
#
loop_
_entity_poly.entity_id
_entity_poly.type
_entity_poly.pdbx_seq_one_letter_code
_entity_poly.pdbx_strand_id
1 'polypeptide(L)'
;MASHKKFLQEITEANETVTTEIDELVTKINNGLDENAPDTTKFILLKLHSSLIRICEHRGHPRTSNKAILDAYYSFFGPIKTLSKLPSGDFLTARMLVYLTEAISTECALQKVYIKSKARVTTVPLYEFCTTLDDALLERLRIIWTASDKREDFCWIFGNYSLICHSSDEFSNVEEEKGRRSELAQTLTPGELAALGGIMKRSYLFTERGKKEDWRPLPDDPQDRSMGVLNQDKLMFKQAETDGPIRDGIEFHTVDDNQNDEKVWRRIDILRRSRQFILDSRHINVPILTEKSYRLAKRALSE
;
A
#
# COMPACT_ATOMS: atom_id res chain seq x y z
N MET A 1 -17.75 -16.22 18.47
CA MET A 1 -16.52 -15.93 19.25
C MET A 1 -15.43 -16.97 19.01
N ALA A 2 -15.67 -18.27 19.26
CA ALA A 2 -14.66 -19.32 19.05
C ALA A 2 -14.17 -19.42 17.58
N SER A 3 -15.09 -19.30 16.61
CA SER A 3 -14.76 -19.41 15.18
C SER A 3 -13.82 -18.29 14.68
N HIS A 4 -14.08 -17.01 14.98
CA HIS A 4 -13.21 -15.93 14.50
C HIS A 4 -11.85 -15.89 15.23
N LYS A 5 -11.79 -16.19 16.54
CA LYS A 5 -10.50 -16.32 17.23
C LYS A 5 -9.66 -17.47 16.68
N LYS A 6 -10.30 -18.61 16.38
CA LYS A 6 -9.64 -19.74 15.74
C LYS A 6 -9.11 -19.37 14.35
N PHE A 7 -9.90 -18.66 13.56
CA PHE A 7 -9.44 -18.15 12.26
C PHE A 7 -8.20 -17.26 12.38
N LEU A 8 -8.18 -16.31 13.33
CA LEU A 8 -7.01 -15.46 13.54
C LEU A 8 -5.77 -16.27 13.97
N GLN A 9 -5.97 -17.31 14.78
CA GLN A 9 -4.89 -18.22 15.15
C GLN A 9 -4.38 -19.03 13.94
N GLU A 10 -5.27 -19.53 13.09
CA GLU A 10 -4.91 -20.24 11.85
C GLU A 10 -4.07 -19.33 10.91
N ILE A 11 -4.33 -18.02 10.87
CA ILE A 11 -3.51 -17.05 10.13
C ILE A 11 -2.10 -16.95 10.73
N THR A 12 -1.99 -16.84 12.07
CA THR A 12 -0.70 -16.78 12.76
C THR A 12 0.14 -18.02 12.48
N GLU A 13 -0.44 -19.22 12.63
CA GLU A 13 0.23 -20.50 12.39
C GLU A 13 0.66 -20.65 10.92
N ALA A 14 -0.17 -20.19 9.97
CA ALA A 14 0.19 -20.18 8.56
C ALA A 14 1.38 -19.26 8.26
N ASN A 15 1.45 -18.08 8.90
CA ASN A 15 2.56 -17.14 8.70
C ASN A 15 3.87 -17.64 9.31
N GLU A 16 3.82 -18.37 10.42
CA GLU A 16 4.99 -19.10 10.96
C GLU A 16 5.47 -20.16 9.98
N THR A 17 4.56 -20.95 9.41
CA THR A 17 4.88 -21.96 8.39
C THR A 17 5.55 -21.34 7.17
N VAL A 18 5.01 -20.23 6.65
CA VAL A 18 5.60 -19.50 5.51
C VAL A 18 7.00 -18.97 5.86
N THR A 19 7.25 -18.56 7.10
CA THR A 19 8.58 -18.13 7.54
C THR A 19 9.59 -19.28 7.40
N THR A 20 9.22 -20.47 7.85
CA THR A 20 10.05 -21.69 7.70
C THR A 20 10.26 -22.05 6.23
N GLU A 21 9.22 -21.99 5.40
CA GLU A 21 9.33 -22.25 3.96
C GLU A 21 10.34 -21.31 3.27
N ILE A 22 10.35 -20.02 3.65
CA ILE A 22 11.32 -19.05 3.12
C ILE A 22 12.75 -19.41 3.58
N ASP A 23 12.95 -19.72 4.86
CA ASP A 23 14.28 -20.07 5.38
C ASP A 23 14.84 -21.36 4.74
N GLU A 24 13.98 -22.34 4.47
CA GLU A 24 14.34 -23.55 3.71
C GLU A 24 14.72 -23.20 2.26
N LEU A 25 13.96 -22.35 1.60
CA LEU A 25 14.25 -21.88 0.24
C LEU A 25 15.59 -21.16 0.18
N VAL A 26 15.85 -20.24 1.11
CA VAL A 26 17.14 -19.53 1.24
C VAL A 26 18.30 -20.52 1.37
N THR A 27 18.13 -21.57 2.18
CA THR A 27 19.14 -22.61 2.36
C THR A 27 19.40 -23.37 1.07
N LYS A 28 18.35 -23.73 0.31
CA LYS A 28 18.48 -24.41 -0.98
C LYS A 28 19.17 -23.53 -2.03
N ILE A 29 18.81 -22.24 -2.10
CA ILE A 29 19.44 -21.27 -3.01
C ILE A 29 20.93 -21.14 -2.70
N ASN A 30 21.30 -20.95 -1.42
CA ASN A 30 22.70 -20.79 -1.01
C ASN A 30 23.55 -22.04 -1.30
N ASN A 31 22.94 -23.22 -1.31
CA ASN A 31 23.61 -24.48 -1.65
C ASN A 31 23.60 -24.77 -3.16
N GLY A 32 23.01 -23.91 -4.00
CA GLY A 32 22.87 -24.12 -5.44
C GLY A 32 21.94 -25.28 -5.82
N LEU A 33 20.98 -25.62 -4.94
CA LEU A 33 20.13 -26.81 -5.05
C LEU A 33 18.72 -26.53 -5.60
N ASP A 34 18.39 -25.27 -5.95
CA ASP A 34 17.05 -24.92 -6.42
C ASP A 34 17.09 -24.07 -7.70
N GLU A 35 16.95 -24.75 -8.84
CA GLU A 35 16.81 -24.11 -10.16
C GLU A 35 15.45 -23.41 -10.34
N ASN A 36 14.45 -23.75 -9.53
CA ASN A 36 13.09 -23.21 -9.58
C ASN A 36 12.81 -22.16 -8.48
N ALA A 37 13.87 -21.62 -7.87
CA ALA A 37 13.76 -20.62 -6.81
C ALA A 37 12.86 -19.40 -7.16
N PRO A 38 12.85 -18.87 -8.40
CA PRO A 38 11.92 -17.80 -8.77
C PRO A 38 10.44 -18.21 -8.64
N ASP A 39 10.07 -19.39 -9.13
CA ASP A 39 8.67 -19.86 -9.09
C ASP A 39 8.23 -20.18 -7.67
N THR A 40 9.11 -20.78 -6.86
CA THR A 40 8.85 -20.98 -5.43
C THR A 40 8.66 -19.64 -4.70
N THR A 41 9.45 -18.61 -5.04
CA THR A 41 9.29 -17.27 -4.48
C THR A 41 7.95 -16.66 -4.86
N LYS A 42 7.54 -16.76 -6.14
CA LYS A 42 6.22 -16.30 -6.60
C LYS A 42 5.09 -16.98 -5.82
N PHE A 43 5.19 -18.29 -5.62
CA PHE A 43 4.21 -19.05 -4.85
C PHE A 43 4.12 -18.59 -3.39
N ILE A 44 5.25 -18.28 -2.75
CA ILE A 44 5.30 -17.72 -1.39
C ILE A 44 4.62 -16.33 -1.35
N LEU A 45 4.92 -15.45 -2.30
CA LEU A 45 4.29 -14.13 -2.39
C LEU A 45 2.77 -14.26 -2.56
N LEU A 46 2.32 -15.19 -3.41
CA LEU A 46 0.90 -15.47 -3.60
C LEU A 46 0.23 -15.98 -2.32
N LYS A 47 0.90 -16.86 -1.55
CA LYS A 47 0.40 -17.32 -0.24
C LYS A 47 0.22 -16.16 0.73
N LEU A 48 1.23 -15.28 0.87
CA LEU A 48 1.15 -14.10 1.74
C LEU A 48 0.04 -13.15 1.31
N HIS A 49 -0.02 -12.82 0.02
CA HIS A 49 -1.07 -11.97 -0.55
C HIS A 49 -2.46 -12.57 -0.33
N SER A 50 -2.65 -13.86 -0.58
CA SER A 50 -3.93 -14.55 -0.35
C SER A 50 -4.31 -14.57 1.13
N SER A 51 -3.34 -14.71 2.03
CA SER A 51 -3.57 -14.65 3.47
C SER A 51 -4.02 -13.24 3.92
N LEU A 52 -3.44 -12.18 3.34
CA LEU A 52 -3.88 -10.79 3.55
C LEU A 52 -5.32 -10.57 3.05
N ILE A 53 -5.67 -11.07 1.86
CA ILE A 53 -7.05 -11.00 1.35
C ILE A 53 -8.00 -11.72 2.32
N ARG A 54 -7.65 -12.93 2.75
CA ARG A 54 -8.49 -13.73 3.65
C ARG A 54 -8.78 -13.02 4.96
N ILE A 55 -7.80 -12.38 5.59
CA ILE A 55 -8.04 -11.64 6.84
C ILE A 55 -8.92 -10.41 6.58
N CYS A 56 -8.67 -9.65 5.52
CA CYS A 56 -9.47 -8.48 5.14
C CYS A 56 -10.94 -8.80 4.81
N GLU A 57 -11.21 -9.90 4.12
CA GLU A 57 -12.56 -10.31 3.74
C GLU A 57 -13.33 -10.99 4.88
N HIS A 58 -12.63 -11.49 5.89
CA HIS A 58 -13.27 -12.22 6.98
C HIS A 58 -14.05 -11.26 7.88
N ARG A 59 -15.38 -11.25 7.73
CA ARG A 59 -16.29 -10.50 8.61
C ARG A 59 -15.98 -10.82 10.07
N GLY A 60 -15.49 -9.83 10.79
CA GLY A 60 -15.04 -9.97 12.17
C GLY A 60 -16.16 -10.39 13.13
N HIS A 61 -15.85 -10.45 14.42
CA HIS A 61 -16.83 -10.75 15.45
C HIS A 61 -16.85 -9.63 16.50
N PRO A 62 -18.02 -9.07 16.91
CA PRO A 62 -18.09 -7.91 17.81
C PRO A 62 -17.38 -8.07 19.16
N ARG A 63 -17.22 -9.32 19.62
CA ARG A 63 -16.53 -9.69 20.86
C ARG A 63 -15.02 -10.00 20.71
N THR A 64 -14.47 -9.92 19.51
CA THR A 64 -13.03 -10.06 19.31
C THR A 64 -12.37 -8.71 19.59
N SER A 65 -11.34 -8.71 20.42
CA SER A 65 -10.63 -7.48 20.78
C SER A 65 -9.76 -7.01 19.63
N ASN A 66 -9.59 -5.69 19.50
CA ASN A 66 -8.61 -5.11 18.57
C ASN A 66 -7.22 -5.70 18.77
N LYS A 67 -6.83 -6.03 20.02
CA LYS A 67 -5.56 -6.70 20.30
C LYS A 67 -5.42 -8.02 19.53
N ALA A 68 -6.43 -8.90 19.59
CA ALA A 68 -6.35 -10.19 18.89
C ALA A 68 -6.27 -10.04 17.36
N ILE A 69 -6.97 -9.04 16.81
CA ILE A 69 -6.90 -8.72 15.38
C ILE A 69 -5.49 -8.21 15.04
N LEU A 70 -4.97 -7.25 15.80
CA LEU A 70 -3.64 -6.70 15.60
C LEU A 70 -2.54 -7.74 15.79
N ASP A 71 -2.68 -8.68 16.73
CA ASP A 71 -1.74 -9.79 16.94
C ASP A 71 -1.66 -10.67 15.67
N ALA A 72 -2.79 -10.93 15.00
CA ALA A 72 -2.82 -11.66 13.73
C ALA A 72 -2.15 -10.84 12.60
N TYR A 73 -2.38 -9.54 12.52
CA TYR A 73 -1.65 -8.67 11.59
C TYR A 73 -0.14 -8.62 11.89
N TYR A 74 0.25 -8.61 13.17
CA TYR A 74 1.64 -8.63 13.59
C TYR A 74 2.36 -9.91 13.12
N SER A 75 1.65 -11.03 13.03
CA SER A 75 2.25 -12.30 12.57
C SER A 75 2.80 -12.22 11.13
N PHE A 76 2.32 -11.29 10.30
CA PHE A 76 2.84 -11.09 8.94
C PHE A 76 4.26 -10.51 8.91
N PHE A 77 4.71 -9.81 9.95
CA PHE A 77 6.08 -9.24 9.96
C PHE A 77 7.16 -10.32 9.88
N GLY A 78 6.93 -11.50 10.47
CA GLY A 78 7.85 -12.63 10.44
C GLY A 78 8.22 -13.03 9.00
N PRO A 79 7.28 -13.59 8.22
CA PRO A 79 7.58 -14.03 6.87
C PRO A 79 7.97 -12.86 5.95
N ILE A 80 7.33 -11.69 6.07
CA ILE A 80 7.66 -10.52 5.24
C ILE A 80 9.11 -10.07 5.43
N LYS A 81 9.59 -10.04 6.68
CA LYS A 81 11.00 -9.71 6.98
C LYS A 81 11.94 -10.78 6.42
N THR A 82 11.56 -12.06 6.49
CA THR A 82 12.39 -13.16 5.98
C THR A 82 12.56 -13.11 4.46
N LEU A 83 11.62 -12.52 3.70
CA LEU A 83 11.78 -12.28 2.26
C LEU A 83 13.05 -11.49 1.93
N SER A 84 13.58 -10.67 2.85
CA SER A 84 14.81 -9.89 2.62
C SER A 84 16.04 -10.75 2.38
N LYS A 85 15.97 -12.06 2.70
CA LYS A 85 17.04 -13.04 2.50
C LYS A 85 17.04 -13.65 1.09
N LEU A 86 15.97 -13.44 0.31
CA LEU A 86 15.83 -13.94 -1.06
C LEU A 86 16.46 -12.96 -2.08
N PRO A 87 16.70 -13.40 -3.32
CA PRO A 87 17.04 -12.49 -4.42
C PRO A 87 15.99 -11.39 -4.58
N SER A 88 16.42 -10.13 -4.78
CA SER A 88 15.56 -8.94 -4.74
C SER A 88 14.78 -8.75 -3.43
N GLY A 89 15.24 -9.38 -2.34
CA GLY A 89 14.49 -9.51 -1.09
C GLY A 89 14.03 -8.19 -0.48
N ASP A 90 14.86 -7.14 -0.49
CA ASP A 90 14.46 -5.84 0.07
C ASP A 90 13.27 -5.22 -0.67
N PHE A 91 13.22 -5.38 -2.01
CA PHE A 91 12.08 -4.96 -2.82
C PHE A 91 10.83 -5.79 -2.48
N LEU A 92 10.97 -7.11 -2.37
CA LEU A 92 9.87 -8.00 -2.00
C LEU A 92 9.29 -7.67 -0.62
N THR A 93 10.17 -7.51 0.38
CA THR A 93 9.79 -7.11 1.74
C THR A 93 9.08 -5.77 1.71
N ALA A 94 9.65 -4.74 1.06
CA ALA A 94 9.03 -3.42 0.99
C ALA A 94 7.63 -3.47 0.36
N ARG A 95 7.46 -4.20 -0.76
CA ARG A 95 6.15 -4.36 -1.40
C ARG A 95 5.14 -5.07 -0.52
N MET A 96 5.54 -6.13 0.18
CA MET A 96 4.63 -6.82 1.08
C MET A 96 4.23 -5.99 2.30
N LEU A 97 5.11 -5.09 2.78
CA LEU A 97 4.75 -4.11 3.80
C LEU A 97 3.72 -3.09 3.28
N VAL A 98 3.78 -2.71 2.00
CA VAL A 98 2.75 -1.85 1.37
C VAL A 98 1.41 -2.58 1.25
N TYR A 99 1.39 -3.86 0.85
CA TYR A 99 0.17 -4.67 0.89
C TYR A 99 -0.38 -4.84 2.31
N LEU A 100 0.48 -5.03 3.31
CA LEU A 100 0.06 -5.09 4.71
C LEU A 100 -0.55 -3.76 5.18
N THR A 101 -0.05 -2.64 4.67
CA THR A 101 -0.61 -1.30 4.91
C THR A 101 -2.00 -1.15 4.32
N GLU A 102 -2.19 -1.58 3.07
CA GLU A 102 -3.53 -1.65 2.46
C GLU A 102 -4.48 -2.47 3.34
N ALA A 103 -4.03 -3.67 3.74
CA ALA A 103 -4.82 -4.61 4.49
C ALA A 103 -5.32 -4.04 5.82
N ILE A 104 -4.45 -3.39 6.59
CA ILE A 104 -4.84 -2.82 7.89
C ILE A 104 -5.69 -1.55 7.73
N SER A 105 -5.46 -0.77 6.67
CA SER A 105 -6.22 0.46 6.42
C SER A 105 -7.69 0.16 6.11
N THR A 106 -7.92 -0.93 5.37
CA THR A 106 -9.24 -1.42 4.94
C THR A 106 -9.90 -2.38 5.94
N GLU A 107 -9.21 -2.77 7.01
CA GLU A 107 -9.73 -3.71 8.01
C GLU A 107 -11.01 -3.19 8.67
N CYS A 108 -12.10 -3.95 8.49
CA CYS A 108 -13.44 -3.63 8.95
C CYS A 108 -13.75 -4.24 10.33
N ALA A 109 -13.01 -5.26 10.76
CA ALA A 109 -13.17 -5.92 12.05
C ALA A 109 -12.63 -5.09 13.21
N LEU A 110 -11.73 -4.13 12.96
CA LEU A 110 -11.22 -3.22 13.98
C LEU A 110 -12.33 -2.30 14.50
N GLN A 111 -12.47 -2.27 15.83
CA GLN A 111 -13.32 -1.30 16.50
C GLN A 111 -12.63 0.06 16.46
N LYS A 112 -13.12 0.95 15.60
CA LYS A 112 -12.59 2.30 15.34
C LYS A 112 -13.37 3.40 16.07
N VAL A 113 -14.13 3.05 17.12
CA VAL A 113 -14.85 4.02 17.96
C VAL A 113 -14.36 3.87 19.39
N TYR A 114 -13.83 4.95 19.95
CA TYR A 114 -13.23 4.96 21.29
C TYR A 114 -13.88 6.00 22.18
N ILE A 115 -13.96 5.70 23.47
CA ILE A 115 -14.38 6.67 24.49
C ILE A 115 -13.26 7.69 24.66
N LYS A 116 -13.56 8.99 24.57
CA LYS A 116 -12.57 10.09 24.52
C LYS A 116 -11.62 10.08 25.72
N SER A 117 -12.12 9.85 26.93
CA SER A 117 -11.28 9.76 28.13
C SER A 117 -10.28 8.59 28.11
N LYS A 118 -10.61 7.51 27.37
CA LYS A 118 -9.81 6.29 27.25
C LYS A 118 -9.07 6.16 25.92
N ALA A 119 -9.41 7.00 24.94
CA ALA A 119 -8.95 6.89 23.56
C ALA A 119 -7.44 6.79 23.48
N ARG A 120 -6.73 7.66 24.20
CA ARG A 120 -5.27 7.70 24.24
C ARG A 120 -4.64 6.36 24.62
N VAL A 121 -5.25 5.61 25.55
CA VAL A 121 -4.76 4.31 26.01
C VAL A 121 -5.22 3.20 25.08
N THR A 122 -6.47 3.23 24.63
CA THR A 122 -7.05 2.16 23.79
C THR A 122 -6.51 2.15 22.37
N THR A 123 -6.00 3.28 21.86
CA THR A 123 -5.39 3.36 20.52
C THR A 123 -3.91 3.00 20.52
N VAL A 124 -3.25 2.87 21.68
CA VAL A 124 -1.79 2.61 21.77
C VAL A 124 -1.37 1.42 20.90
N PRO A 125 -2.04 0.24 20.96
CA PRO A 125 -1.61 -0.91 20.15
C PRO A 125 -1.69 -0.65 18.64
N LEU A 126 -2.66 0.16 18.20
CA LEU A 126 -2.80 0.52 16.79
C LEU A 126 -1.69 1.49 16.35
N TYR A 127 -1.34 2.46 17.19
CA TYR A 127 -0.22 3.37 16.94
C TYR A 127 1.12 2.62 16.93
N GLU A 128 1.33 1.67 17.83
CA GLU A 128 2.53 0.81 17.88
C GLU A 128 2.64 -0.05 16.63
N PHE A 129 1.54 -0.61 16.14
CA PHE A 129 1.50 -1.35 14.89
C PHE A 129 1.89 -0.47 13.70
N CYS A 130 1.25 0.70 13.55
CA CYS A 130 1.57 1.64 12.47
C CYS A 130 3.03 2.10 12.54
N THR A 131 3.55 2.36 13.74
CA THR A 131 4.94 2.77 13.94
C THR A 131 5.91 1.67 13.51
N THR A 132 5.63 0.42 13.89
CA THR A 132 6.44 -0.75 13.53
C THR A 132 6.43 -0.97 12.01
N LEU A 133 5.26 -0.81 11.38
CA LEU A 133 5.09 -0.93 9.93
C LEU A 133 5.88 0.14 9.16
N ASP A 134 5.79 1.41 9.60
CA ASP A 134 6.54 2.52 9.02
C ASP A 134 8.05 2.36 9.21
N ASP A 135 8.50 1.88 10.39
CA ASP A 135 9.93 1.63 10.64
C ASP A 135 10.46 0.49 9.76
N ALA A 136 9.71 -0.61 9.64
CA ALA A 136 10.10 -1.73 8.78
C ALA A 136 10.20 -1.32 7.31
N LEU A 137 9.23 -0.53 6.81
CA LEU A 137 9.26 -0.05 5.43
C LEU A 137 10.42 0.92 5.22
N LEU A 138 10.55 1.93 6.08
CA LEU A 138 11.62 2.93 5.99
C LEU A 138 13.02 2.31 5.98
N GLU A 139 13.24 1.26 6.78
CA GLU A 139 14.50 0.52 6.78
C GLU A 139 14.78 -0.08 5.39
N ARG A 140 13.82 -0.78 4.79
CA ARG A 140 14.00 -1.37 3.44
C ARG A 140 14.22 -0.30 2.38
N LEU A 141 13.48 0.80 2.43
CA LEU A 141 13.64 1.91 1.48
C LEU A 141 15.05 2.50 1.55
N ARG A 142 15.61 2.68 2.74
CA ARG A 142 16.99 3.17 2.89
C ARG A 142 18.02 2.21 2.30
N ILE A 143 17.82 0.91 2.46
CA ILE A 143 18.71 -0.11 1.90
C ILE A 143 18.66 -0.06 0.37
N ILE A 144 17.46 -0.09 -0.23
CA ILE A 144 17.28 0.00 -1.70
C ILE A 144 17.86 1.31 -2.24
N TRP A 145 17.59 2.43 -1.57
CA TRP A 145 18.11 3.74 -2.00
C TRP A 145 19.64 3.78 -1.97
N THR A 146 20.25 3.21 -0.92
CA THR A 146 21.71 3.16 -0.81
C THR A 146 22.32 2.23 -1.86
N ALA A 147 21.73 1.06 -2.09
CA ALA A 147 22.19 0.09 -3.08
C ALA A 147 22.07 0.59 -4.53
N SER A 148 21.16 1.53 -4.79
CA SER A 148 20.97 2.16 -6.10
C SER A 148 21.82 3.41 -6.32
N ASP A 149 22.88 3.62 -5.52
CA ASP A 149 23.67 4.86 -5.51
C ASP A 149 22.78 6.11 -5.37
N LYS A 150 21.72 5.99 -4.57
CA LYS A 150 20.72 7.04 -4.30
C LYS A 150 19.86 7.42 -5.51
N ARG A 151 19.85 6.64 -6.58
CA ARG A 151 19.11 6.95 -7.82
C ARG A 151 17.66 6.45 -7.83
N GLU A 152 17.30 5.54 -6.92
CA GLU A 152 15.93 5.04 -6.83
C GLU A 152 14.93 6.15 -6.47
N ASP A 153 13.84 6.24 -7.24
CA ASP A 153 12.76 7.23 -7.07
C ASP A 153 11.47 6.63 -6.49
N PHE A 154 11.45 5.31 -6.29
CA PHE A 154 10.35 4.54 -5.69
C PHE A 154 9.01 4.77 -6.39
N CYS A 155 8.98 4.95 -7.71
CA CYS A 155 7.72 5.10 -8.46
C CYS A 155 6.74 3.94 -8.21
N TRP A 156 7.25 2.72 -8.06
CA TRP A 156 6.45 1.52 -7.82
C TRP A 156 5.66 1.52 -6.50
N ILE A 157 6.06 2.28 -5.48
CA ILE A 157 5.34 2.35 -4.19
C ILE A 157 3.98 3.04 -4.33
N PHE A 158 3.84 3.92 -5.33
CA PHE A 158 2.60 4.67 -5.56
C PHE A 158 1.58 3.92 -6.39
N GLY A 159 1.85 2.65 -6.74
CA GLY A 159 0.96 1.81 -7.52
C GLY A 159 -0.32 1.42 -6.78
N ASN A 160 -1.17 0.66 -7.48
CA ASN A 160 -2.40 0.13 -6.91
C ASN A 160 -2.11 -1.19 -6.16
N TYR A 161 -2.27 -1.18 -4.84
CA TYR A 161 -2.10 -2.34 -3.96
C TYR A 161 -3.42 -2.90 -3.42
N SER A 162 -4.54 -2.54 -4.04
CA SER A 162 -5.88 -2.89 -3.56
C SER A 162 -6.06 -4.40 -3.38
N LEU A 163 -6.45 -4.81 -2.17
CA LEU A 163 -6.70 -6.20 -1.82
C LEU A 163 -8.16 -6.63 -2.03
N ILE A 164 -9.10 -5.69 -2.03
CA ILE A 164 -10.54 -5.97 -2.08
C ILE A 164 -11.13 -5.34 -3.34
N CYS A 165 -11.92 -6.10 -4.11
CA CYS A 165 -12.72 -5.53 -5.19
C CYS A 165 -13.86 -4.71 -4.58
N HIS A 166 -13.82 -3.38 -4.71
CA HIS A 166 -15.03 -2.59 -4.56
C HIS A 166 -15.90 -2.83 -5.79
N SER A 167 -17.02 -3.54 -5.61
CA SER A 167 -17.97 -3.91 -6.67
C SER A 167 -18.75 -2.71 -7.26
N SER A 168 -18.19 -1.50 -7.20
CA SER A 168 -18.88 -0.27 -7.62
C SER A 168 -18.81 0.00 -9.12
N ASP A 169 -17.87 -0.63 -9.84
CA ASP A 169 -17.85 -0.57 -11.30
C ASP A 169 -18.61 -1.75 -11.88
N GLU A 170 -19.89 -1.51 -12.23
CA GLU A 170 -20.82 -2.44 -12.91
C GLU A 170 -20.28 -2.99 -14.25
N PHE A 171 -19.11 -2.53 -14.70
CA PHE A 171 -18.47 -2.89 -15.96
C PHE A 171 -17.16 -3.69 -15.80
N SER A 172 -16.70 -3.96 -14.58
CA SER A 172 -15.44 -4.68 -14.35
C SER A 172 -15.68 -6.18 -14.14
N ASN A 173 -14.97 -7.02 -14.89
CA ASN A 173 -14.98 -8.46 -14.67
C ASN A 173 -14.19 -8.78 -13.39
N VAL A 174 -14.90 -9.09 -12.30
CA VAL A 174 -14.33 -9.30 -10.96
C VAL A 174 -13.24 -10.39 -10.95
N GLU A 175 -13.38 -11.44 -11.77
CA GLU A 175 -12.40 -12.52 -11.84
C GLU A 175 -11.12 -12.11 -12.58
N GLU A 176 -11.23 -11.26 -13.60
CA GLU A 176 -10.09 -10.71 -14.32
C GLU A 176 -9.25 -9.80 -13.41
N GLU A 177 -9.90 -8.93 -12.63
CA GLU A 177 -9.19 -8.05 -11.70
C GLU A 177 -8.59 -8.82 -10.51
N LYS A 178 -9.20 -9.93 -10.07
CA LYS A 178 -8.56 -10.86 -9.12
C LYS A 178 -7.31 -11.52 -9.71
N GLY A 179 -7.39 -11.98 -10.96
CA GLY A 179 -6.26 -12.56 -11.68
C GLY A 179 -5.11 -11.58 -11.80
N ARG A 180 -5.39 -10.35 -12.27
CA ARG A 180 -4.41 -9.28 -12.42
C ARG A 180 -3.72 -8.91 -11.11
N ARG A 181 -4.48 -8.78 -10.01
CA ARG A 181 -3.91 -8.49 -8.68
C ARG A 181 -3.00 -9.60 -8.18
N SER A 182 -3.39 -10.85 -8.41
CA SER A 182 -2.59 -12.02 -8.04
C SER A 182 -1.29 -12.08 -8.86
N GLU A 183 -1.33 -11.73 -10.14
CA GLU A 183 -0.15 -11.63 -10.99
C GLU A 183 0.79 -10.50 -10.53
N LEU A 184 0.25 -9.31 -10.26
CA LEU A 184 1.01 -8.17 -9.75
C LEU A 184 1.70 -8.50 -8.42
N ALA A 185 1.01 -9.17 -7.49
CA ALA A 185 1.56 -9.55 -6.19
C ALA A 185 2.76 -10.51 -6.29
N GLN A 186 2.88 -11.27 -7.38
CA GLN A 186 3.94 -12.25 -7.60
C GLN A 186 5.18 -11.68 -8.29
N THR A 187 5.17 -10.42 -8.75
CA THR A 187 6.33 -9.86 -9.46
C THR A 187 7.55 -9.72 -8.56
N LEU A 188 8.70 -10.20 -9.06
CA LEU A 188 9.93 -10.36 -8.28
C LEU A 188 10.85 -9.14 -8.36
N THR A 189 10.65 -8.28 -9.37
CA THR A 189 11.48 -7.10 -9.60
C THR A 189 10.62 -5.88 -9.96
N PRO A 190 11.15 -4.65 -9.81
CA PRO A 190 10.49 -3.45 -10.30
C PRO A 190 10.21 -3.49 -11.81
N GLY A 191 11.09 -4.13 -12.60
CA GLY A 191 10.94 -4.25 -14.05
C GLY A 191 9.76 -5.14 -14.45
N GLU A 192 9.60 -6.29 -13.79
CA GLU A 192 8.43 -7.16 -13.99
C GLU A 192 7.14 -6.44 -13.60
N LEU A 193 7.15 -5.72 -12.47
CA LEU A 193 6.00 -4.93 -12.02
C LEU A 193 5.62 -3.84 -13.02
N ALA A 194 6.61 -3.16 -13.60
CA ALA A 194 6.39 -2.15 -14.64
C ALA A 194 5.80 -2.76 -15.91
N ALA A 195 6.29 -3.93 -16.34
CA ALA A 195 5.83 -4.62 -17.54
C ALA A 195 4.35 -5.03 -17.46
N LEU A 196 3.86 -5.33 -16.25
CA LEU A 196 2.43 -5.62 -15.99
C LEU A 196 1.58 -4.36 -15.73
N GLY A 197 2.14 -3.16 -15.89
CA GLY A 197 1.43 -1.91 -15.61
C GLY A 197 1.13 -1.68 -14.13
N GLY A 198 1.89 -2.30 -13.21
CA GLY A 198 1.72 -2.14 -11.77
C GLY A 198 2.21 -0.79 -11.22
N ILE A 199 2.97 -0.03 -12.01
CA ILE A 199 3.45 1.30 -11.66
C ILE A 199 2.50 2.33 -12.27
N MET A 200 1.53 2.74 -11.47
CA MET A 200 0.58 3.80 -11.81
C MET A 200 0.65 4.88 -10.75
N LYS A 201 0.32 6.12 -11.13
CA LYS A 201 0.23 7.25 -10.19
C LYS A 201 -1.24 7.62 -10.05
N ARG A 202 -1.60 8.37 -9.02
CA ARG A 202 -2.96 8.90 -8.92
C ARG A 202 -3.29 9.73 -10.17
N SER A 203 -4.31 9.31 -10.88
CA SER A 203 -4.90 10.04 -12.01
C SER A 203 -6.36 10.38 -11.73
N TYR A 204 -6.77 11.55 -12.21
CA TYR A 204 -8.14 12.01 -12.15
C TYR A 204 -8.70 12.05 -13.57
N LEU A 205 -9.93 11.58 -13.73
CA LEU A 205 -10.69 11.72 -14.96
C LEU A 205 -11.80 12.75 -14.74
N PHE A 206 -12.14 13.47 -15.80
CA PHE A 206 -13.26 14.40 -15.80
C PHE A 206 -14.17 14.16 -17.00
N THR A 207 -15.44 14.52 -16.86
CA THR A 207 -16.42 14.57 -17.96
C THR A 207 -17.42 15.69 -17.72
N GLU A 208 -18.16 16.08 -18.76
CA GLU A 208 -19.32 16.97 -18.63
C GLU A 208 -20.50 16.25 -17.99
N ARG A 209 -21.21 16.95 -17.11
CA ARG A 209 -22.44 16.47 -16.46
C ARG A 209 -23.46 16.13 -17.55
N GLY A 210 -23.86 14.85 -17.61
CA GLY A 210 -24.77 14.31 -18.63
C GLY A 210 -24.08 13.45 -19.70
N LYS A 211 -22.74 13.47 -19.81
CA LYS A 211 -21.95 12.64 -20.74
C LYS A 211 -21.13 11.59 -19.97
N LYS A 212 -21.81 10.66 -19.30
CA LYS A 212 -21.18 9.66 -18.42
C LYS A 212 -20.20 8.71 -19.12
N GLU A 213 -20.22 8.64 -20.45
CA GLU A 213 -19.36 7.76 -21.25
C GLU A 213 -18.04 8.43 -21.71
N ASP A 214 -17.94 9.76 -21.65
CA ASP A 214 -16.79 10.54 -22.17
C ASP A 214 -15.79 10.96 -21.07
N TRP A 215 -15.29 10.01 -20.27
CA TRP A 215 -14.27 10.31 -19.27
C TRP A 215 -12.91 10.60 -19.92
N ARG A 216 -12.30 11.74 -19.59
CA ARG A 216 -11.00 12.18 -20.10
C ARG A 216 -9.98 12.41 -18.99
N PRO A 217 -8.68 12.13 -19.19
CA PRO A 217 -7.64 12.44 -18.22
C PRO A 217 -7.58 13.93 -17.90
N LEU A 218 -7.49 14.26 -16.62
CA LEU A 218 -7.24 15.64 -16.19
C LEU A 218 -5.80 16.03 -16.53
N PRO A 219 -5.57 17.19 -17.19
CA PRO A 219 -4.22 17.65 -17.49
C PRO A 219 -3.34 17.82 -16.23
N ASP A 220 -2.06 17.49 -16.38
CA ASP A 220 -1.07 17.56 -15.30
C ASP A 220 -0.58 18.99 -15.01
N ASP A 221 -0.70 19.92 -15.98
CA ASP A 221 -0.19 21.29 -15.85
C ASP A 221 -1.08 22.17 -14.93
N PRO A 222 -0.53 22.76 -13.85
CA PRO A 222 -1.23 23.73 -13.02
C PRO A 222 -1.79 24.93 -13.80
N GLN A 223 -1.16 25.33 -14.91
CA GLN A 223 -1.65 26.42 -15.76
C GLN A 223 -2.95 26.01 -16.49
N ASP A 224 -3.04 24.78 -16.98
CA ASP A 224 -4.28 24.21 -17.56
C ASP A 224 -5.38 24.02 -16.51
N ARG A 225 -5.01 23.83 -15.23
CA ARG A 225 -5.96 23.79 -14.09
C ARG A 225 -6.45 25.17 -13.67
N SER A 226 -5.65 26.23 -13.92
CA SER A 226 -5.95 27.62 -13.53
C SER A 226 -6.68 28.44 -14.60
N MET A 227 -6.71 27.93 -15.85
CA MET A 227 -7.53 28.52 -16.90
C MET A 227 -8.99 28.31 -16.52
N GLY A 228 -9.72 29.40 -16.24
CA GLY A 228 -11.16 29.47 -15.99
C GLY A 228 -12.04 29.05 -17.19
N VAL A 229 -11.60 28.03 -17.94
CA VAL A 229 -12.18 27.47 -19.16
C VAL A 229 -13.09 26.28 -18.82
N LEU A 230 -12.96 25.69 -17.64
CA LEU A 230 -13.80 24.60 -17.16
C LEU A 230 -14.78 25.14 -16.11
N ASN A 231 -16.03 25.34 -16.53
CA ASN A 231 -17.13 25.72 -15.64
C ASN A 231 -17.35 24.56 -14.64
N GLN A 232 -16.76 24.65 -13.45
CA GLN A 232 -16.63 23.55 -12.49
C GLN A 232 -17.99 22.94 -12.12
N ASP A 233 -19.06 23.74 -12.13
CA ASP A 233 -20.44 23.30 -11.85
C ASP A 233 -21.00 22.32 -12.90
N LYS A 234 -20.43 22.31 -14.10
CA LYS A 234 -20.84 21.45 -15.23
C LYS A 234 -19.99 20.19 -15.36
N LEU A 235 -19.00 19.98 -14.51
CA LEU A 235 -18.10 18.83 -14.61
C LEU A 235 -18.36 17.81 -13.51
N MET A 236 -18.10 16.56 -13.85
CA MET A 236 -17.98 15.47 -12.90
C MET A 236 -16.54 14.99 -12.92
N PHE A 237 -16.01 14.71 -11.75
CA PHE A 237 -14.66 14.16 -11.58
C PHE A 237 -14.79 12.76 -11.00
N LYS A 238 -13.93 11.85 -11.43
CA LYS A 238 -13.70 10.57 -10.76
C LYS A 238 -12.21 10.33 -10.65
N GLN A 239 -11.79 9.74 -9.55
CA GLN A 239 -10.43 9.23 -9.41
C GLN A 239 -10.38 7.87 -10.12
N ALA A 240 -9.43 7.69 -11.04
CA ALA A 240 -9.25 6.40 -11.72
C ALA A 240 -8.19 5.54 -11.05
N GLU A 241 -7.13 6.16 -10.53
CA GLU A 241 -5.99 5.47 -9.92
C GLU A 241 -5.67 6.09 -8.56
N THR A 242 -5.00 5.33 -7.68
CA THR A 242 -4.59 5.80 -6.36
C THR A 242 -3.08 6.03 -6.32
N ASP A 243 -2.61 6.78 -5.32
CA ASP A 243 -1.17 6.88 -5.01
C ASP A 243 -0.72 5.71 -4.11
N GLY A 244 -1.53 4.65 -4.02
CA GLY A 244 -1.32 3.53 -3.13
C GLY A 244 -1.40 3.84 -1.62
N PRO A 245 -1.17 2.81 -0.78
CA PRO A 245 -1.30 2.88 0.69
C PRO A 245 -0.31 3.83 1.37
N ILE A 246 0.72 4.30 0.65
CA ILE A 246 1.74 5.23 1.15
C ILE A 246 1.14 6.58 1.59
N ARG A 247 -0.06 6.92 1.11
CA ARG A 247 -0.80 8.14 1.49
C ARG A 247 -2.00 7.87 2.40
N ASP A 248 -2.23 6.63 2.76
CA ASP A 248 -3.42 6.23 3.50
C ASP A 248 -3.24 6.37 5.01
N GLY A 249 -4.37 6.37 5.69
CA GLY A 249 -4.46 6.51 7.13
C GLY A 249 -5.61 5.69 7.68
N ILE A 250 -5.52 5.36 8.96
CA ILE A 250 -6.61 4.69 9.67
C ILE A 250 -7.46 5.77 10.32
N GLU A 251 -8.69 5.88 9.86
CA GLU A 251 -9.69 6.78 10.43
C GLU A 251 -10.37 6.13 11.64
N PHE A 252 -10.60 6.93 12.68
CA PHE A 252 -11.33 6.49 13.87
C PHE A 252 -12.09 7.65 14.50
N HIS A 253 -13.05 7.32 15.35
CA HIS A 253 -13.89 8.28 16.06
C HIS A 253 -13.64 8.23 17.56
N THR A 254 -13.69 9.39 18.21
CA THR A 254 -13.78 9.48 19.67
C THR A 254 -15.14 10.06 20.07
N VAL A 255 -15.78 9.45 21.06
CA VAL A 255 -17.09 9.87 21.61
C VAL A 255 -16.89 10.34 23.05
N ASP A 256 -17.55 11.43 23.42
CA ASP A 256 -17.47 11.96 24.79
C ASP A 256 -18.12 11.01 25.81
N ASP A 257 -17.67 11.08 27.06
CA ASP A 257 -18.13 10.19 28.14
C ASP A 257 -19.59 10.48 28.51
N ASN A 258 -20.06 11.70 28.24
CA ASN A 258 -21.35 12.24 28.62
C ASN A 258 -22.30 12.40 27.42
N GLN A 259 -22.72 11.29 26.80
CA GLN A 259 -23.90 11.07 25.93
C GLN A 259 -24.28 12.08 24.82
N ASN A 260 -23.57 13.20 24.62
CA ASN A 260 -23.68 13.95 23.38
C ASN A 260 -22.97 13.12 22.31
N ASP A 261 -23.74 12.54 21.40
CA ASP A 261 -23.33 11.66 20.29
C ASP A 261 -22.36 12.30 19.27
N GLU A 262 -21.69 13.40 19.63
CA GLU A 262 -20.74 14.08 18.77
C GLU A 262 -19.47 13.24 18.62
N LYS A 263 -19.41 12.52 17.50
CA LYS A 263 -18.24 11.75 17.08
C LYS A 263 -17.20 12.71 16.54
N VAL A 264 -16.10 12.86 17.27
CA VAL A 264 -14.92 13.59 16.78
C VAL A 264 -14.11 12.66 15.88
N TRP A 265 -13.97 13.03 14.61
CA TRP A 265 -13.16 12.30 13.64
C TRP A 265 -11.66 12.51 13.91
N ARG A 266 -10.88 11.43 13.77
CA ARG A 266 -9.43 11.35 13.96
C ARG A 266 -8.83 10.44 12.90
N ARG A 267 -7.54 10.63 12.64
CA ARG A 267 -6.78 9.86 11.65
C ARG A 267 -5.37 9.56 12.15
N ILE A 268 -4.90 8.35 11.88
CA ILE A 268 -3.51 7.91 12.06
C ILE A 268 -2.89 7.79 10.68
N ASP A 269 -1.86 8.58 10.38
CA ASP A 269 -1.07 8.39 9.15
C ASP A 269 -0.11 7.21 9.33
N ILE A 270 -0.31 6.15 8.54
CA ILE A 270 0.39 4.87 8.77
C ILE A 270 1.86 4.99 8.41
N LEU A 271 2.17 5.45 7.18
CA LEU A 271 3.52 5.43 6.60
C LEU A 271 4.15 6.83 6.48
N ARG A 272 3.92 7.70 7.48
CA ARG A 272 4.32 9.11 7.42
C ARG A 272 5.81 9.29 7.13
N ARG A 273 6.71 8.56 7.81
CA ARG A 273 8.16 8.73 7.65
C ARG A 273 8.66 8.12 6.35
N SER A 274 8.17 6.93 5.99
CA SER A 274 8.47 6.27 4.71
C SER A 274 8.08 7.15 3.53
N ARG A 275 6.87 7.74 3.57
CA ARG A 275 6.40 8.69 2.56
C ARG A 275 7.33 9.91 2.46
N GLN A 276 7.70 10.52 3.60
CA GLN A 276 8.59 11.68 3.59
C GLN A 276 9.94 11.33 2.97
N PHE A 277 10.52 10.19 3.35
CA PHE A 277 11.79 9.71 2.79
C PHE A 277 11.76 9.59 1.25
N ILE A 278 10.67 9.04 0.69
CA ILE A 278 10.51 8.91 -0.76
C ILE A 278 10.38 10.28 -1.44
N LEU A 279 9.68 11.23 -0.82
CA LEU A 279 9.57 12.58 -1.37
C LEU A 279 10.93 13.29 -1.37
N ASP A 280 11.70 13.12 -0.29
CA ASP A 280 13.03 13.69 -0.16
C ASP A 280 14.00 13.05 -1.17
N SER A 281 13.96 11.73 -1.37
CA SER A 281 14.81 11.03 -2.34
C SER A 281 14.56 11.52 -3.77
N ARG A 282 13.28 11.75 -4.11
CA ARG A 282 12.89 12.33 -5.40
C ARG A 282 13.43 13.74 -5.58
N HIS A 283 13.33 14.59 -4.56
CA HIS A 283 13.86 15.96 -4.65
C HIS A 283 15.36 15.99 -4.89
N ILE A 284 16.11 15.04 -4.33
CA ILE A 284 17.56 14.89 -4.59
C ILE A 284 17.82 14.45 -6.04
N ASN A 285 16.96 13.60 -6.59
CA ASN A 285 17.11 13.04 -7.94
C ASN A 285 16.57 13.94 -9.05
N VAL A 286 15.81 15.00 -8.74
CA VAL A 286 15.44 16.01 -9.72
C VAL A 286 16.70 16.80 -10.08
N PRO A 287 17.17 16.79 -11.33
CA PRO A 287 18.27 17.65 -11.74
C PRO A 287 17.82 19.09 -11.52
N ILE A 288 18.44 19.77 -10.55
CA ILE A 288 18.29 21.21 -10.37
C ILE A 288 18.90 21.84 -11.62
N LEU A 289 18.08 22.12 -12.62
CA LEU A 289 18.46 23.03 -13.68
C LEU A 289 18.77 24.36 -12.99
N THR A 290 20.06 24.65 -12.83
CA THR A 290 20.47 26.00 -12.42
C THR A 290 19.82 26.99 -13.38
N GLU A 291 19.53 28.20 -12.91
CA GLU A 291 18.89 29.23 -13.75
C GLU A 291 19.64 29.44 -15.09
N LYS A 292 20.96 29.22 -15.07
CA LYS A 292 21.83 29.22 -16.25
C LYS A 292 21.56 28.04 -17.20
N SER A 293 21.38 26.83 -16.68
CA SER A 293 21.00 25.63 -17.44
C SER A 293 19.58 25.72 -18.01
N TYR A 294 18.64 26.29 -17.25
CA TYR A 294 17.27 26.56 -17.74
C TYR A 294 17.27 27.57 -18.89
N ARG A 295 18.06 28.65 -18.78
CA ARG A 295 18.23 29.63 -19.87
C ARG A 295 18.90 29.04 -21.11
N LEU A 296 19.83 28.10 -20.93
CA LEU A 296 20.47 27.38 -22.04
C LEU A 296 19.50 26.42 -22.73
N ALA A 297 18.75 25.61 -21.97
CA ALA A 297 17.72 24.72 -22.52
C ALA A 297 16.62 25.50 -23.24
N LYS A 298 16.18 26.63 -22.68
CA LYS A 298 15.18 27.50 -23.30
C LYS A 298 15.67 28.13 -24.61
N ARG A 299 16.96 28.43 -24.74
CA ARG A 299 17.56 28.90 -26.00
C ARG A 299 17.65 27.78 -27.05
N ALA A 300 18.06 26.59 -26.64
CA ALA A 300 18.19 25.44 -27.54
C ALA A 300 16.85 24.91 -28.07
N LEU A 301 15.75 25.15 -27.35
CA LEU A 301 14.38 24.79 -27.76
C LEU A 301 13.65 25.90 -28.54
N SER A 302 14.30 27.05 -28.74
CA SER A 302 13.75 28.20 -29.47
C SER A 302 14.43 28.46 -30.82
N GLU A 303 15.30 27.54 -31.26
CA GLU A 303 15.86 27.45 -32.62
C GLU A 303 15.11 26.36 -33.40
#